data_AF-A0A382RVA1-F1
#
_entry.id   AF-A0A382RVA1-F1
#
_cell.length_a   1.000
_cell.length_b   1.000
_cell.length_c   1.000
_cell.angle_alpha   90.00
_cell.angle_beta   90.00
_cell.angle_gamma   90.00
#
_symmetry.space_group_name_H-M   'P 1'
#
loop_
_entity.id
_entity.type
_entity.pdbx_description
1 polymer ?
#
loop_
_entity_poly.entity_id
_entity_poly.type
_entity_poly.pdbx_seq_one_letter_code
_entity_poly.pdbx_strand_id
1 'polypeptide(L)'
;RWDHAVERVRQLIGERSVDGEFLIVDTSGQAPPTTPGNRPEALDVLARLTVSLGGDPRFPTIPKSDAELYFISDGVMVDDIPDEAILASVFEPADNVGITAFTVNAIPSGPIRYQAFLEVTNTSFEPKEVSVRLVGSGGVGQRDDVMLQPGESRVRSIDLSSFDRGVIRASVISNGDAFVADDYAYGFLPVQSPTRVSLVTPGSVYLENALAADEGLLLTVLPPREYDSGVPADVYVFDRFAPAEPPPGPSLLFMPPDTDWLSGTIQVLNTPDVSGWDIQHPLLQFVSLNDLRVDRAVRIALPDMSNELMQSSEIFS
;
A
#
# COMPACT_ATOMS: atom_id res chain seq x y z
N ARG A 1 8.19 6.94 30.74
CA ARG A 1 7.41 8.21 30.68
C ARG A 1 6.38 8.32 31.82
N TRP A 2 5.39 7.42 31.91
CA TRP A 2 4.42 7.44 33.02
C TRP A 2 5.05 7.49 34.41
N ASP A 3 6.02 6.61 34.67
CA ASP A 3 6.69 6.58 35.98
C ASP A 3 7.45 7.88 36.30
N HIS A 4 8.01 8.54 35.28
CA HIS A 4 8.67 9.84 35.44
C HIS A 4 7.65 10.95 35.75
N ALA A 5 6.47 10.91 35.14
CA ALA A 5 5.37 11.82 35.48
C ALA A 5 4.94 11.65 36.94
N VAL A 6 4.70 10.42 37.38
CA VAL A 6 4.32 10.11 38.77
C VAL A 6 5.39 10.56 39.75
N GLU A 7 6.66 10.27 39.47
CA GLU A 7 7.76 10.67 40.34
C GLU A 7 7.92 12.19 40.40
N ARG A 8 7.75 12.89 39.26
CA ARG A 8 7.80 14.35 39.21
C ARG A 8 6.69 14.99 40.05
N VAL A 9 5.47 14.43 40.02
CA VAL A 9 4.37 14.89 40.89
C VAL A 9 4.70 14.66 42.36
N ARG A 10 5.22 13.48 42.73
CA ARG A 10 5.64 13.19 44.12
C ARG A 10 6.68 14.19 44.63
N GLN A 11 7.67 14.50 43.80
CA GLN A 11 8.69 15.48 44.13
C GLN A 11 8.07 16.86 44.37
N LEU A 12 7.21 17.34 43.46
CA LEU A 12 6.54 18.64 43.58
C LEU A 12 5.69 18.73 44.86
N ILE A 13 4.92 17.69 45.20
CA ILE A 13 4.14 17.63 46.44
C ILE A 13 5.05 17.61 47.68
N GLY A 14 6.19 16.92 47.59
CA GLY A 14 7.18 16.79 48.67
C GLY A 14 7.93 18.09 48.99
N GLU A 15 8.21 18.91 47.98
CA GLU A 15 8.90 20.20 48.10
C GLU A 15 8.04 21.33 48.72
N ARG A 16 6.73 21.10 48.87
CA ARG A 16 5.77 22.08 49.38
C ARG A 16 5.53 21.93 50.89
N SER A 17 4.84 22.92 51.47
CA SER A 17 4.49 22.92 52.91
C SER A 17 3.77 21.63 53.31
N VAL A 18 4.04 21.15 54.52
CA VAL A 18 3.38 19.96 55.09
C VAL A 18 1.87 20.20 55.24
N ASP A 19 1.48 21.43 55.52
CA ASP A 19 0.08 21.87 55.66
C ASP A 19 -0.53 22.38 54.33
N GLY A 20 0.14 22.12 53.19
CA GLY A 20 -0.36 22.51 51.88
C GLY A 20 -1.58 21.70 51.45
N GLU A 21 -2.47 22.35 50.70
CA GLU A 21 -3.57 21.69 49.99
C GLU A 21 -3.20 21.47 48.53
N PHE A 22 -3.61 20.32 47.97
CA PHE A 22 -3.24 19.89 46.62
C PHE A 22 -4.48 19.39 45.88
N LEU A 23 -4.57 19.71 44.60
CA LEU A 23 -5.57 19.16 43.69
C LEU A 23 -4.85 18.48 42.52
N ILE A 24 -5.10 17.18 42.35
CA ILE A 24 -4.61 16.42 41.19
C ILE A 24 -5.77 16.22 40.24
N VAL A 25 -5.54 16.59 38.99
CA VAL A 25 -6.49 16.45 37.89
C VAL A 25 -5.74 15.84 36.71
N ASP A 26 -6.41 15.04 35.89
CA ASP A 26 -5.82 14.42 34.71
C ASP A 26 -6.52 14.86 33.41
N THR A 27 -5.84 14.66 32.29
CA THR A 27 -6.36 14.99 30.95
C THR A 27 -7.22 13.87 30.34
N SER A 28 -7.30 12.70 31.00
CA SER A 28 -8.12 11.54 30.57
C SER A 28 -9.42 11.37 31.36
N GLY A 29 -9.67 12.21 32.36
CA GLY A 29 -10.90 12.21 33.18
C GLY A 29 -10.97 11.16 34.29
N GLN A 30 -9.87 10.49 34.63
CA GLN A 30 -9.78 9.52 35.74
C GLN A 30 -9.81 10.18 37.14
N ALA A 31 -9.33 11.42 37.24
CA ALA A 31 -9.33 12.28 38.41
C ALA A 31 -10.05 13.60 38.07
N PRO A 32 -11.39 13.61 38.13
CA PRO A 32 -12.15 14.84 37.93
C PRO A 32 -11.78 15.89 39.00
N PRO A 33 -11.88 17.19 38.69
CA PRO A 33 -11.55 18.24 39.65
C PRO A 33 -12.48 18.18 40.87
N THR A 34 -11.92 17.90 42.04
CA THR A 34 -12.62 17.92 43.34
C THR A 34 -12.10 19.07 44.21
N THR A 35 -12.56 19.15 45.46
CA THR A 35 -11.95 20.03 46.47
C THR A 35 -10.48 19.61 46.69
N PRO A 36 -9.55 20.58 46.83
CA PRO A 36 -8.19 20.30 47.24
C PRO A 36 -8.14 19.50 48.56
N GLY A 37 -7.19 18.57 48.65
CA GLY A 37 -6.98 17.72 49.82
C GLY A 37 -5.59 17.88 50.42
N ASN A 38 -5.33 17.23 51.55
CA ASN A 38 -4.00 17.19 52.14
C ASN A 38 -3.04 16.31 51.33
N ARG A 39 -1.74 16.34 51.68
CA ARG A 39 -0.70 15.55 50.99
C ARG A 39 -1.03 14.06 50.85
N PRO A 40 -1.41 13.31 51.91
CA PRO A 40 -1.83 11.91 51.78
C PRO A 40 -2.96 11.69 50.78
N GLU A 41 -4.02 12.51 50.84
CA GLU A 41 -5.17 12.41 49.93
C GLU A 41 -4.78 12.62 48.47
N ALA A 42 -3.90 13.58 48.20
CA ALA A 42 -3.38 13.82 46.86
C ALA A 42 -2.54 12.65 46.35
N LEU A 43 -1.66 12.09 47.18
CA LEU A 43 -0.88 10.91 46.80
C LEU A 43 -1.76 9.67 46.55
N ASP A 44 -2.86 9.52 47.28
CA ASP A 44 -3.86 8.48 47.03
C ASP A 44 -4.57 8.68 45.68
N VAL A 45 -4.89 9.93 45.29
CA VAL A 45 -5.42 10.24 43.95
C VAL A 45 -4.40 9.84 42.88
N LEU A 46 -3.14 10.26 43.03
CA LEU A 46 -2.06 9.94 42.09
C LEU A 46 -1.87 8.44 41.91
N ALA A 47 -1.93 7.67 43.00
CA ALA A 47 -1.76 6.22 42.99
C ALA A 47 -2.88 5.46 42.26
N ARG A 48 -4.05 6.07 42.08
CA ARG A 48 -5.17 5.48 41.33
C ARG A 48 -5.12 5.76 39.83
N LEU A 49 -4.31 6.73 39.39
CA LEU A 49 -4.21 7.06 37.97
C LEU A 49 -3.48 5.96 37.19
N THR A 50 -3.92 5.72 35.96
CA THR A 50 -3.30 4.77 35.03
C THR A 50 -3.12 5.38 33.65
N VAL A 51 -2.23 4.80 32.83
CA VAL A 51 -2.07 5.24 31.43
C VAL A 51 -3.33 4.90 30.65
N SER A 52 -4.03 5.93 30.18
CA SER A 52 -5.16 5.77 29.26
C SER A 52 -4.66 5.70 27.82
N LEU A 53 -4.83 4.54 27.17
CA LEU A 53 -4.51 4.34 25.75
C LEU A 53 -5.79 4.57 24.93
N GLY A 54 -5.99 5.79 24.45
CA GLY A 54 -7.12 6.20 23.62
C GLY A 54 -7.96 7.34 24.20
N GLY A 55 -8.48 8.20 23.31
CA GLY A 55 -9.22 9.43 23.63
C GLY A 55 -8.47 10.70 23.20
N ASP A 56 -9.20 11.80 23.00
CA ASP A 56 -8.60 13.12 22.79
C ASP A 56 -8.29 13.72 24.17
N PRO A 57 -7.00 13.82 24.58
CA PRO A 57 -6.66 14.44 25.86
C PRO A 57 -7.09 15.90 25.84
N ARG A 58 -7.78 16.34 26.90
CA ARG A 58 -8.21 17.73 27.03
C ARG A 58 -7.78 18.30 28.36
N PHE A 59 -7.39 19.57 28.35
CA PHE A 59 -7.13 20.27 29.60
C PHE A 59 -8.44 20.40 30.39
N PRO A 60 -8.52 19.89 31.63
CA PRO A 60 -9.76 19.91 32.40
C PRO A 60 -10.10 21.33 32.86
N THR A 61 -11.39 21.63 33.01
CA THR A 61 -11.81 22.88 33.66
C THR A 61 -11.49 22.83 35.15
N ILE A 62 -10.51 23.62 35.58
CA ILE A 62 -10.08 23.71 36.98
C ILE A 62 -10.78 24.85 37.72
N PRO A 63 -11.04 24.72 39.04
CA PRO A 63 -11.55 25.82 39.86
C PRO A 63 -10.58 27.01 39.85
N LYS A 64 -11.11 28.23 39.79
CA LYS A 64 -10.29 29.44 39.96
C LYS A 64 -9.75 29.50 41.38
N SER A 65 -8.45 29.67 41.51
CA SER A 65 -7.75 29.83 42.78
C SER A 65 -6.44 30.57 42.56
N ASP A 66 -5.84 31.07 43.64
CA ASP A 66 -4.48 31.65 43.62
C ASP A 66 -3.39 30.56 43.75
N ALA A 67 -3.71 29.29 43.53
CA ALA A 67 -2.77 28.18 43.60
C ALA A 67 -1.81 28.17 42.41
N GLU A 68 -0.60 27.66 42.62
CA GLU A 68 0.34 27.38 41.52
C GLU A 68 -0.16 26.18 40.70
N LEU A 69 -0.36 26.40 39.41
CA LEU A 69 -0.78 25.36 38.47
C LEU A 69 0.44 24.71 37.83
N TYR A 70 0.63 23.41 38.03
CA TYR A 70 1.66 22.62 37.36
C TYR A 70 1.04 21.73 36.30
N PHE A 71 1.53 21.81 35.07
CA PHE A 71 1.15 20.90 33.99
C PHE A 71 2.29 19.92 33.72
N ILE A 72 2.06 18.64 34.03
CA ILE A 72 3.04 17.57 33.79
C ILE A 72 2.78 16.98 32.40
N SER A 73 3.76 17.06 31.50
CA SER A 73 3.61 16.57 30.13
C SER A 73 4.91 15.96 29.61
N ASP A 74 4.79 14.92 28.78
CA ASP A 74 5.89 14.32 28.03
C ASP A 74 6.03 14.91 26.62
N GLY A 75 5.32 16.01 26.31
CA GLY A 75 5.35 16.68 25.01
C GLY A 75 4.17 16.35 24.08
N VAL A 76 3.19 15.55 24.53
CA VAL A 76 1.90 15.43 23.84
C VAL A 76 1.18 16.78 23.86
N MET A 77 0.75 17.24 22.69
CA MET A 77 -0.02 18.47 22.55
C MET A 77 -1.40 18.30 23.19
N VAL A 78 -1.73 19.20 24.10
CA VAL A 78 -3.05 19.33 24.73
C VAL A 78 -3.48 20.78 24.52
N ASP A 79 -4.66 20.98 23.96
CA ASP A 79 -5.21 22.31 23.72
C ASP A 79 -5.72 22.95 25.03
N ASP A 80 -5.90 24.27 25.02
CA ASP A 80 -6.50 25.07 26.11
C ASP A 80 -5.76 25.03 27.46
N ILE A 81 -4.44 24.86 27.44
CA ILE A 81 -3.61 25.01 28.65
C ILE A 81 -3.58 26.50 29.06
N PRO A 82 -3.89 26.85 30.32
CA PRO A 82 -3.83 28.24 30.79
C PRO A 82 -2.40 28.81 30.72
N ASP A 83 -2.26 30.10 30.39
CA ASP A 83 -0.96 30.78 30.29
C ASP A 83 -0.21 30.80 31.64
N GLU A 84 -0.92 30.71 32.76
CA GLU A 84 -0.33 30.69 34.10
C GLU A 84 0.22 29.30 34.50
N ALA A 85 -0.01 28.26 33.69
CA ALA A 85 0.45 26.91 33.97
C ALA A 85 1.98 26.78 33.84
N ILE A 86 2.62 26.31 34.90
CA ILE A 86 4.04 25.97 34.91
C ILE A 86 4.22 24.58 34.29
N LEU A 87 4.75 24.53 33.08
CA LEU A 87 5.09 23.27 32.42
C LEU A 87 6.24 22.56 33.16
N ALA A 88 5.96 21.38 33.70
CA ALA A 88 6.95 20.46 34.22
C ALA A 88 7.08 19.27 33.25
N SER A 89 7.96 19.45 32.27
CA SER A 89 8.25 18.43 31.26
C SER A 89 8.88 17.19 31.90
N VAL A 90 8.38 16.02 31.51
CA VAL A 90 8.98 14.70 31.79
C VAL A 90 9.44 14.01 30.51
N PHE A 91 9.58 14.79 29.42
CA PHE A 91 10.19 14.33 28.19
C PHE A 91 11.67 14.04 28.44
N GLU A 92 12.08 12.82 28.12
CA GLU A 92 13.49 12.45 28.03
C GLU A 92 13.82 12.22 26.56
N PRO A 93 14.84 12.92 26.02
CA PRO A 93 15.35 12.62 24.70
C PRO A 93 15.74 11.15 24.63
N ALA A 94 15.27 10.49 23.59
CA ALA A 94 15.59 9.10 23.34
C ALA A 94 16.02 8.98 21.88
N ASP A 95 17.15 8.32 21.65
CA ASP A 95 17.61 8.04 20.30
C ASP A 95 16.65 7.06 19.63
N ASN A 96 16.30 7.32 18.37
CA ASN A 96 15.41 6.47 17.60
C ASN A 96 15.83 6.43 16.13
N VAL A 97 15.74 5.24 15.53
CA VAL A 97 15.93 4.99 14.11
C VAL A 97 14.77 4.11 13.63
N GLY A 98 13.76 4.75 13.06
CA GLY A 98 12.53 4.07 12.66
C GLY A 98 12.36 3.91 11.16
N ILE A 99 11.52 2.94 10.77
CA ILE A 99 10.94 2.87 9.43
C ILE A 99 9.80 3.89 9.35
N THR A 100 9.93 4.88 8.47
CA THR A 100 8.92 5.93 8.29
C THR A 100 8.02 5.70 7.08
N ALA A 101 8.46 4.91 6.10
CA ALA A 101 7.65 4.48 4.98
C ALA A 101 8.07 3.11 4.47
N PHE A 102 7.08 2.28 4.12
CA PHE A 102 7.32 1.00 3.45
C PHE A 102 6.22 0.69 2.46
N THR A 103 6.59 0.41 1.20
CA THR A 103 5.64 0.03 0.16
C THR A 103 6.25 -0.99 -0.79
N VAL A 104 5.41 -1.86 -1.34
CA VAL A 104 5.78 -2.88 -2.34
C VAL A 104 4.96 -2.60 -3.58
N ASN A 105 5.64 -2.31 -4.70
CA ASN A 105 4.98 -1.91 -5.95
C ASN A 105 5.55 -2.66 -7.14
N ALA A 106 4.70 -2.85 -8.16
CA ALA A 106 5.14 -3.35 -9.45
C ALA A 106 6.08 -2.33 -10.12
N ILE A 107 7.07 -2.83 -10.87
CA ILE A 107 7.97 -1.99 -11.64
C ILE A 107 7.27 -1.67 -12.98
N PRO A 108 7.16 -0.40 -13.40
CA PRO A 108 6.45 -0.05 -14.63
C PRO A 108 6.98 -0.75 -15.89
N SER A 109 8.27 -1.06 -15.93
CA SER A 109 8.92 -1.75 -17.05
C SER A 109 8.77 -3.28 -17.03
N GLY A 110 8.14 -3.86 -16.02
CA GLY A 110 7.97 -5.31 -15.90
C GLY A 110 6.79 -5.64 -14.99
N PRO A 111 5.60 -5.98 -15.53
CA PRO A 111 4.36 -6.10 -14.77
C PRO A 111 4.39 -7.23 -13.71
N ILE A 112 5.33 -8.17 -13.84
CA ILE A 112 5.58 -9.25 -12.89
C ILE A 112 6.77 -8.99 -11.95
N ARG A 113 7.52 -7.90 -12.17
CA ARG A 113 8.64 -7.51 -11.31
C ARG A 113 8.16 -6.52 -10.26
N TYR A 114 8.67 -6.65 -9.05
CA TYR A 114 8.28 -5.82 -7.91
C TYR A 114 9.51 -5.27 -7.21
N GLN A 115 9.35 -4.09 -6.63
CA GLN A 115 10.36 -3.48 -5.75
C GLN A 115 9.72 -3.02 -4.45
N ALA A 116 10.50 -3.12 -3.38
CA ALA A 116 10.20 -2.50 -2.11
C ALA A 116 10.84 -1.10 -2.06
N PHE A 117 10.06 -0.10 -1.67
CA PHE A 117 10.58 1.18 -1.20
C PHE A 117 10.51 1.19 0.30
N LEU A 118 11.66 1.39 0.94
CA LEU A 118 11.79 1.53 2.38
C LEU A 118 12.45 2.88 2.69
N GLU A 119 11.80 3.70 3.50
CA GLU A 119 12.39 4.89 4.09
C GLU A 119 12.72 4.63 5.55
N VAL A 120 13.94 5.00 5.93
CA VAL A 120 14.43 4.92 7.30
C VAL A 120 14.91 6.29 7.73
N THR A 121 14.56 6.70 8.94
CA THR A 121 14.87 8.01 9.49
C THR A 121 15.60 7.87 10.82
N ASN A 122 16.72 8.58 10.95
CA ASN A 122 17.38 8.76 12.24
C ASN A 122 16.87 10.03 12.90
N THR A 123 16.09 9.93 13.98
CA THR A 123 15.60 11.10 14.74
C THR A 123 16.46 11.41 15.97
N SER A 124 17.58 10.71 16.16
CA SER A 124 18.55 11.01 17.22
C SER A 124 19.43 12.21 16.90
N PHE A 125 20.15 12.70 17.92
CA PHE A 125 21.10 13.80 17.78
C PHE A 125 22.49 13.36 17.34
N GLU A 126 22.73 12.05 17.23
CA GLU A 126 24.02 11.47 16.86
C GLU A 126 23.91 10.71 15.54
N PRO A 127 25.01 10.61 14.75
CA PRO A 127 25.05 9.74 13.60
C PRO A 127 24.85 8.27 14.00
N LYS A 128 24.05 7.52 13.24
CA LYS A 128 23.73 6.11 13.50
C LYS A 128 24.10 5.22 12.33
N GLU A 129 24.77 4.11 12.63
CA GLU A 129 24.88 2.98 11.70
C GLU A 129 23.62 2.13 11.81
N VAL A 130 22.98 1.86 10.67
CA VAL A 130 21.66 1.25 10.59
C VAL A 130 21.71 0.08 9.63
N SER A 131 21.35 -1.10 10.11
CA SER A 131 21.19 -2.30 9.29
C SER A 131 19.73 -2.45 8.89
N VAL A 132 19.44 -2.23 7.62
CA VAL A 132 18.16 -2.52 6.99
C VAL A 132 18.12 -3.98 6.57
N ARG A 133 17.04 -4.69 6.88
CA ARG A 133 16.82 -6.06 6.43
C ARG A 133 15.41 -6.27 5.91
N LEU A 134 15.29 -6.92 4.77
CA LEU A 134 14.03 -7.45 4.24
C LEU A 134 14.07 -8.97 4.30
N VAL A 135 12.98 -9.59 4.73
CA VAL A 135 12.81 -11.05 4.79
C VAL A 135 11.45 -11.43 4.22
N GLY A 136 11.45 -12.32 3.24
CA GLY A 136 10.24 -12.89 2.65
C GLY A 136 9.77 -14.17 3.34
N SER A 137 8.58 -14.62 2.97
CA SER A 137 7.94 -15.81 3.56
C SER A 137 8.73 -17.11 3.32
N GLY A 138 9.48 -17.21 2.21
CA GLY A 138 10.36 -18.34 1.89
C GLY A 138 11.74 -18.31 2.58
N GLY A 139 12.01 -17.33 3.44
CA GLY A 139 13.29 -17.18 4.14
C GLY A 139 14.39 -16.47 3.35
N VAL A 140 14.16 -16.17 2.06
CA VAL A 140 15.01 -15.25 1.29
C VAL A 140 15.01 -13.90 2.00
N GLY A 141 16.20 -13.30 2.12
CA GLY A 141 16.32 -11.98 2.70
C GLY A 141 17.49 -11.22 2.12
N GLN A 142 17.36 -9.90 2.18
CA GLN A 142 18.38 -8.95 1.75
C GLN A 142 18.71 -8.04 2.93
N ARG A 143 19.98 -7.65 3.01
CA ARG A 143 20.48 -6.71 4.01
C ARG A 143 21.20 -5.57 3.31
N ASP A 144 21.05 -4.37 3.84
CA ASP A 144 21.81 -3.20 3.44
C ASP A 144 22.17 -2.40 4.69
N ASP A 145 23.41 -1.96 4.79
CA ASP A 145 23.91 -1.19 5.94
C ASP A 145 24.11 0.27 5.51
N VAL A 146 23.62 1.20 6.33
CA VAL A 146 23.61 2.62 6.01
C VAL A 146 23.98 3.46 7.22
N MET A 147 24.87 4.44 7.01
CA MET A 147 25.18 5.46 8.01
C MET A 147 24.26 6.67 7.84
N LEU A 148 23.38 6.96 8.80
CA LEU A 148 22.46 8.12 8.79
C LEU A 148 22.97 9.23 9.71
N GLN A 149 23.00 10.47 9.22
CA GLN A 149 23.25 11.66 10.03
C GLN A 149 22.04 12.00 10.93
N PRO A 150 22.20 12.85 11.96
CA PRO A 150 21.09 13.32 12.78
C PRO A 150 19.98 13.95 11.93
N GLY A 151 18.74 13.49 12.11
CA GLY A 151 17.57 13.96 11.36
C GLY A 151 17.51 13.51 9.89
N GLU A 152 18.45 12.69 9.41
CA GLU A 152 18.47 12.23 8.02
C GLU A 152 17.44 11.13 7.77
N SER A 153 16.64 11.31 6.70
CA SER A 153 15.83 10.24 6.09
C SER A 153 16.51 9.73 4.83
N ARG A 154 16.46 8.42 4.64
CA ARG A 154 17.06 7.75 3.48
C ARG A 154 16.12 6.69 2.91
N VAL A 155 15.85 6.81 1.61
CA VAL A 155 15.09 5.81 0.86
C VAL A 155 16.01 4.72 0.30
N ARG A 156 15.51 3.48 0.31
CA ARG A 156 16.08 2.31 -0.34
C ARG A 156 15.06 1.64 -1.24
N SER A 157 15.46 1.44 -2.49
CA SER A 157 14.72 0.62 -3.45
C SER A 157 15.39 -0.74 -3.55
N ILE A 158 14.63 -1.79 -3.24
CA ILE A 158 15.12 -3.17 -3.17
C ILE A 158 14.31 -4.01 -4.16
N ASP A 159 15.00 -4.67 -5.09
CA ASP A 159 14.40 -5.59 -6.05
C ASP A 159 13.89 -6.85 -5.34
N LEU A 160 12.63 -7.21 -5.57
CA LEU A 160 11.98 -8.37 -4.96
C LEU A 160 11.86 -9.55 -5.93
N SER A 161 12.54 -9.52 -7.08
CA SER A 161 12.46 -10.60 -8.09
C SER A 161 12.94 -11.96 -7.58
N SER A 162 13.74 -12.00 -6.51
CA SER A 162 14.21 -13.24 -5.86
C SER A 162 13.34 -13.71 -4.69
N PHE A 163 12.29 -12.96 -4.35
CA PHE A 163 11.42 -13.24 -3.21
C PHE A 163 10.17 -14.01 -3.67
N ASP A 164 9.76 -14.99 -2.86
CA ASP A 164 8.47 -15.63 -3.04
C ASP A 164 7.33 -14.67 -2.68
N ARG A 165 6.18 -14.87 -3.33
CA ARG A 165 4.93 -14.21 -2.96
C ARG A 165 4.62 -14.34 -1.46
N GLY A 166 3.90 -13.37 -0.93
CA GLY A 166 3.44 -13.36 0.45
C GLY A 166 3.94 -12.16 1.23
N VAL A 167 4.00 -12.30 2.56
CA VAL A 167 4.41 -11.21 3.44
C VAL A 167 5.91 -10.98 3.32
N ILE A 168 6.28 -9.72 3.13
CA ILE A 168 7.64 -9.20 3.24
C ILE A 168 7.70 -8.41 4.54
N ARG A 169 8.65 -8.76 5.41
CA ARG A 169 8.96 -8.02 6.63
C ARG A 169 10.23 -7.21 6.43
N ALA A 170 10.12 -5.89 6.53
CA ALA A 170 11.25 -5.01 6.72
C ALA A 170 11.55 -4.86 8.21
N SER A 171 12.83 -4.80 8.56
CA SER A 171 13.29 -4.49 9.91
C SER A 171 14.50 -3.58 9.85
N VAL A 172 14.59 -2.62 10.77
CA VAL A 172 15.79 -1.81 11.01
C VAL A 172 16.42 -2.21 12.32
N ILE A 173 17.74 -2.12 12.39
CA ILE A 173 18.52 -2.42 13.57
C ILE A 173 19.57 -1.33 13.72
N SER A 174 19.55 -0.62 14.84
CA SER A 174 20.59 0.34 15.21
C SER A 174 20.91 0.25 16.70
N ASN A 175 22.05 0.81 17.10
CA ASN A 175 22.47 0.82 18.50
C ASN A 175 21.83 1.97 19.28
N GLY A 176 21.35 1.67 20.49
CA GLY A 176 20.74 2.66 21.37
C GLY A 176 19.37 3.13 20.89
N ASP A 177 18.70 2.37 20.02
CA ASP A 177 17.30 2.63 19.67
C ASP A 177 16.39 2.39 20.88
N ALA A 178 15.58 3.39 21.21
CA ALA A 178 14.66 3.36 22.33
C ALA A 178 13.20 3.06 21.95
N PHE A 179 12.85 2.93 20.66
CA PHE A 179 11.46 2.82 20.22
C PHE A 179 11.20 1.67 19.24
N VAL A 180 11.18 0.45 19.77
CA VAL A 180 10.99 -0.80 19.00
C VAL A 180 9.71 -0.94 18.14
N ALA A 181 8.76 -0.01 18.23
CA ALA A 181 7.48 -0.12 17.55
C ALA A 181 7.54 0.30 16.07
N ASP A 182 8.50 1.14 15.68
CA ASP A 182 8.75 1.54 14.29
C ASP A 182 9.94 0.80 13.65
N ASP A 183 10.55 -0.14 14.38
CA ASP A 183 11.61 -1.02 13.88
C ASP A 183 11.15 -1.98 12.77
N TYR A 184 9.84 -2.24 12.66
CA TYR A 184 9.28 -3.26 11.78
C TYR A 184 8.18 -2.70 10.90
N ALA A 185 8.23 -3.06 9.62
CA ALA A 185 7.16 -2.79 8.66
C ALA A 185 6.85 -4.04 7.83
N TYR A 186 5.61 -4.13 7.36
CA TYR A 186 5.11 -5.28 6.61
C TYR A 186 4.50 -4.82 5.29
N GLY A 187 4.73 -5.61 4.26
CA GLY A 187 4.25 -5.40 2.91
C GLY A 187 3.85 -6.74 2.31
N PHE A 188 3.05 -6.70 1.25
CA PHE A 188 2.59 -7.91 0.59
C PHE A 188 3.09 -7.96 -0.85
N LEU A 189 3.84 -9.00 -1.17
CA LEU A 189 4.28 -9.33 -2.51
C LEU A 189 3.24 -10.23 -3.17
N PRO A 190 2.54 -9.78 -4.23
CA PRO A 190 1.52 -10.59 -4.89
C PRO A 190 2.13 -11.75 -5.68
N VAL A 191 1.27 -12.62 -6.20
CA VAL A 191 1.67 -13.71 -7.10
C VAL A 191 2.26 -13.11 -8.38
N GLN A 192 3.50 -13.49 -8.69
CA GLN A 192 4.21 -13.07 -9.91
C GLN A 192 4.13 -14.18 -10.97
N SER A 193 2.93 -14.55 -11.41
CA SER A 193 2.78 -15.56 -12.46
C SER A 193 2.54 -14.90 -13.82
N PRO A 194 3.39 -15.16 -14.83
CA PRO A 194 3.11 -14.68 -16.18
C PRO A 194 1.82 -15.31 -16.72
N THR A 195 1.09 -14.57 -17.54
CA THR A 195 -0.12 -15.06 -18.22
C THR A 195 0.31 -15.98 -19.36
N ARG A 196 -0.17 -17.23 -19.36
CA ARG A 196 0.16 -18.19 -20.43
C ARG A 196 -0.68 -17.88 -21.65
N VAL A 197 -0.03 -17.54 -22.76
CA VAL A 197 -0.70 -17.22 -24.01
C VAL A 197 -0.32 -18.24 -25.06
N SER A 198 -1.32 -18.86 -25.69
CA SER A 198 -1.10 -19.73 -26.85
C SER A 198 -1.53 -19.00 -28.12
N LEU A 199 -0.55 -18.59 -28.92
CA LEU A 199 -0.76 -18.00 -30.24
C LEU A 199 -0.81 -19.09 -31.30
N VAL A 200 -1.97 -19.26 -31.93
CA VAL A 200 -2.19 -20.18 -33.04
C VAL A 200 -2.22 -19.37 -34.34
N THR A 201 -1.16 -19.44 -35.12
CA THR A 201 -0.97 -18.58 -36.30
C THR A 201 -0.31 -19.33 -37.46
N PRO A 202 -0.70 -19.05 -38.72
CA PRO A 202 0.07 -19.45 -39.90
C PRO A 202 1.47 -18.81 -40.02
N GLY A 203 1.84 -17.86 -39.14
CA GLY A 203 3.15 -17.21 -39.09
C GLY A 203 3.10 -15.68 -39.10
N SER A 204 2.27 -15.07 -38.26
CA SER A 204 2.17 -13.61 -38.13
C SER A 204 3.30 -13.05 -37.26
N VAL A 205 4.37 -12.62 -37.93
CA VAL A 205 5.53 -11.96 -37.30
C VAL A 205 5.13 -10.75 -36.44
N TYR A 206 4.07 -10.04 -36.81
CA TYR A 206 3.57 -8.89 -36.03
C TYR A 206 2.98 -9.33 -34.68
N LEU A 207 2.12 -10.35 -34.68
CA LEU A 207 1.52 -10.86 -33.45
C LEU A 207 2.55 -11.56 -32.57
N GLU A 208 3.45 -12.34 -33.18
CA GLU A 208 4.55 -13.00 -32.48
C GLU A 208 5.43 -11.96 -31.76
N ASN A 209 5.87 -10.91 -32.46
CA ASN A 209 6.72 -9.88 -31.85
C ASN A 209 5.98 -9.02 -30.82
N ALA A 210 4.72 -8.66 -31.08
CA ALA A 210 3.94 -7.85 -30.15
C ALA A 210 3.68 -8.58 -28.82
N LEU A 211 3.31 -9.86 -28.89
CA LEU A 211 3.10 -10.68 -27.69
C LEU A 211 4.41 -11.04 -26.99
N ALA A 212 5.49 -11.30 -27.74
CA ALA A 212 6.80 -11.60 -27.15
C ALA A 212 7.47 -10.40 -26.47
N ALA A 213 7.05 -9.16 -26.80
CA ALA A 213 7.58 -7.95 -26.18
C ALA A 213 7.08 -7.74 -24.74
N ASP A 214 6.01 -8.41 -24.32
CA ASP A 214 5.46 -8.29 -22.97
C ASP A 214 6.06 -9.37 -22.06
N GLU A 215 6.93 -8.94 -21.13
CA GLU A 215 7.56 -9.82 -20.12
C GLU A 215 6.55 -10.49 -19.17
N GLY A 216 5.31 -9.97 -19.09
CA GLY A 216 4.23 -10.57 -18.32
C GLY A 216 3.58 -11.78 -19.00
N LEU A 217 3.93 -12.09 -20.26
CA LEU A 217 3.37 -13.20 -21.01
C LEU A 217 4.36 -14.37 -21.10
N LEU A 218 3.83 -15.58 -20.91
CA LEU A 218 4.51 -16.81 -21.31
C LEU A 218 3.91 -17.27 -22.64
N LEU A 219 4.54 -16.84 -23.73
CA LEU A 219 4.04 -17.08 -25.09
C LEU A 219 4.46 -18.47 -25.62
N THR A 220 3.47 -19.24 -26.07
CA THR A 220 3.64 -20.46 -26.87
C THR A 220 3.07 -20.20 -28.27
N VAL A 221 3.88 -20.41 -29.32
CA VAL A 221 3.45 -20.23 -30.71
C VAL A 221 3.25 -21.58 -31.38
N LEU A 222 2.09 -21.80 -31.98
CA LEU A 222 1.70 -23.04 -32.63
C LEU A 222 1.15 -22.75 -34.04
N PRO A 223 1.47 -23.59 -35.05
CA PRO A 223 0.74 -23.54 -36.30
C PRO A 223 -0.69 -24.13 -36.12
N PRO A 224 -1.69 -23.72 -36.93
CA PRO A 224 -3.08 -24.18 -36.78
C PRO A 224 -3.27 -25.70 -36.74
N ARG A 225 -2.43 -26.44 -37.47
CA ARG A 225 -2.47 -27.92 -37.53
C ARG A 225 -2.03 -28.60 -36.23
N GLU A 226 -1.36 -27.88 -35.33
CA GLU A 226 -0.84 -28.37 -34.05
C GLU A 226 -1.70 -27.89 -32.88
N TYR A 227 -2.76 -27.12 -33.14
CA TYR A 227 -3.71 -26.75 -32.10
C TYR A 227 -4.66 -27.91 -31.77
N ASP A 228 -4.83 -28.15 -30.47
CA ASP A 228 -5.91 -28.94 -29.91
C ASP A 228 -6.44 -28.26 -28.63
N SER A 229 -7.63 -28.65 -28.17
CA SER A 229 -8.29 -28.05 -27.01
C SER A 229 -7.60 -28.34 -25.66
N GLY A 230 -6.59 -29.22 -25.64
CA GLY A 230 -5.79 -29.55 -24.47
C GLY A 230 -4.53 -28.68 -24.31
N VAL A 231 -4.22 -27.84 -25.30
CA VAL A 231 -3.08 -26.91 -25.22
C VAL A 231 -3.26 -25.99 -23.99
N PRO A 232 -2.31 -25.96 -23.06
CA PRO A 232 -2.45 -25.17 -21.84
C PRO A 232 -2.29 -23.68 -22.14
N ALA A 233 -3.34 -22.89 -21.89
CA ALA A 233 -3.30 -21.44 -21.95
C ALA A 233 -4.27 -20.81 -20.93
N ASP A 234 -3.94 -19.61 -20.47
CA ASP A 234 -4.87 -18.74 -19.76
C ASP A 234 -5.67 -17.89 -20.75
N VAL A 235 -5.05 -17.53 -21.90
CA VAL A 235 -5.70 -16.87 -23.03
C VAL A 235 -5.22 -17.50 -24.35
N TYR A 236 -6.16 -17.79 -25.24
CA TYR A 236 -5.86 -18.22 -26.60
C TYR A 236 -5.89 -17.03 -27.57
N VAL A 237 -4.94 -16.99 -28.50
CA VAL A 237 -4.94 -16.01 -29.59
C VAL A 237 -4.91 -16.77 -30.90
N PHE A 238 -5.94 -16.61 -31.72
CA PHE A 238 -6.06 -17.25 -33.01
C PHE A 238 -5.90 -16.23 -34.12
N ASP A 239 -5.03 -16.51 -35.09
CA ASP A 239 -4.81 -15.66 -36.27
C ASP A 239 -5.17 -16.44 -37.54
N ARG A 240 -6.13 -15.90 -38.31
CA ARG A 240 -6.65 -16.50 -39.55
C ARG A 240 -7.07 -17.97 -39.41
N PHE A 241 -7.47 -18.32 -38.20
CA PHE A 241 -7.87 -19.66 -37.81
C PHE A 241 -8.94 -19.56 -36.73
N ALA A 242 -9.85 -20.53 -36.74
CA ALA A 242 -10.82 -20.73 -35.68
C ALA A 242 -11.02 -22.25 -35.54
N PRO A 243 -10.97 -22.80 -34.32
CA PRO A 243 -11.24 -24.21 -34.12
C PRO A 243 -12.69 -24.58 -34.44
N ALA A 244 -12.93 -25.87 -34.72
CA ALA A 244 -14.26 -26.37 -35.05
C ALA A 244 -15.27 -26.20 -33.89
N GLU A 245 -14.77 -26.28 -32.65
CA GLU A 245 -15.53 -26.04 -31.43
C GLU A 245 -14.95 -24.84 -30.67
N PRO A 246 -15.76 -24.12 -29.86
CA PRO A 246 -15.26 -23.04 -29.01
C PRO A 246 -14.07 -23.47 -28.15
N PRO A 247 -13.00 -22.66 -28.04
CA PRO A 247 -11.89 -22.91 -27.13
C PRO A 247 -12.36 -23.00 -25.67
N PRO A 248 -11.68 -23.77 -24.81
CA PRO A 248 -12.10 -23.97 -23.42
C PRO A 248 -11.87 -22.75 -22.50
N GLY A 249 -11.38 -21.63 -23.02
CA GLY A 249 -11.03 -20.44 -22.25
C GLY A 249 -11.08 -19.14 -23.05
N PRO A 250 -10.78 -18.01 -22.40
CA PRO A 250 -10.79 -16.69 -23.01
C PRO A 250 -9.97 -16.67 -24.31
N SER A 251 -10.54 -16.09 -25.37
CA SER A 251 -9.97 -16.18 -26.71
C SER A 251 -10.08 -14.87 -27.47
N LEU A 252 -9.00 -14.50 -28.16
CA LEU A 252 -8.96 -13.42 -29.13
C LEU A 252 -8.79 -14.02 -30.53
N LEU A 253 -9.62 -13.60 -31.48
CA LEU A 253 -9.59 -14.10 -32.85
C LEU A 253 -9.36 -12.95 -33.84
N PHE A 254 -8.29 -13.06 -34.63
CA PHE A 254 -7.93 -12.12 -35.67
C PHE A 254 -8.27 -12.72 -37.04
N MET A 255 -9.19 -12.08 -37.76
CA MET A 255 -9.69 -12.56 -39.07
C MET A 255 -10.06 -14.05 -39.07
N PRO A 256 -10.88 -14.53 -38.12
CA PRO A 256 -11.27 -15.94 -38.10
C PRO A 256 -12.04 -16.32 -39.37
N PRO A 257 -11.91 -17.57 -39.86
CA PRO A 257 -12.84 -18.11 -40.84
C PRO A 257 -14.23 -18.30 -40.21
N ASP A 258 -15.26 -18.46 -41.05
CA ASP A 258 -16.61 -18.75 -40.57
C ASP A 258 -16.67 -20.11 -39.86
N THR A 259 -17.28 -20.16 -38.68
CA THR A 259 -17.57 -21.37 -37.91
C THR A 259 -18.97 -21.29 -37.31
N ASP A 260 -19.56 -22.43 -36.98
CA ASP A 260 -20.95 -22.50 -36.47
C ASP A 260 -21.14 -21.80 -35.12
N TRP A 261 -20.08 -21.65 -34.33
CA TRP A 261 -20.12 -21.03 -33.01
C TRP A 261 -19.72 -19.55 -33.00
N LEU A 262 -19.22 -19.03 -34.13
CA LEU A 262 -18.99 -17.60 -34.32
C LEU A 262 -20.23 -16.96 -34.96
N SER A 263 -20.40 -15.67 -34.67
CA SER A 263 -21.43 -14.90 -35.37
C SER A 263 -21.11 -14.85 -36.87
N GLY A 264 -22.10 -15.19 -37.68
CA GLY A 264 -21.94 -15.25 -39.13
C GLY A 264 -21.50 -13.92 -39.72
N THR A 265 -20.56 -13.98 -40.66
CA THR A 265 -20.14 -12.85 -41.48
C THR A 265 -21.30 -12.39 -42.38
N ILE A 266 -21.78 -11.15 -42.19
CA ILE A 266 -22.78 -10.53 -43.08
C ILE A 266 -22.11 -9.96 -44.32
N GLN A 267 -21.04 -9.19 -44.13
CA GLN A 267 -20.38 -8.46 -45.21
C GLN A 267 -18.91 -8.18 -44.88
N VAL A 268 -18.05 -8.24 -45.89
CA VAL A 268 -16.67 -7.73 -45.81
C VAL A 268 -16.64 -6.31 -46.37
N LEU A 269 -16.13 -5.37 -45.58
CA LEU A 269 -15.94 -3.97 -45.96
C LEU A 269 -14.46 -3.76 -46.28
N ASN A 270 -14.16 -3.17 -47.45
CA ASN A 270 -12.81 -2.74 -47.81
C ASN A 270 -12.68 -1.25 -47.49
N THR A 271 -11.58 -0.88 -46.83
CA THR A 271 -11.29 0.50 -46.38
C THR A 271 -12.50 1.17 -45.72
N PRO A 272 -13.06 0.58 -44.66
CA PRO A 272 -14.21 1.16 -43.96
C PRO A 272 -13.85 2.53 -43.37
N ASP A 273 -14.79 3.45 -43.41
CA ASP A 273 -14.68 4.71 -42.67
C ASP A 273 -15.12 4.45 -41.22
N VAL A 274 -14.24 4.76 -40.26
CA VAL A 274 -14.51 4.56 -38.83
C VAL A 274 -14.95 5.90 -38.26
N SER A 275 -16.26 6.04 -38.02
CA SER A 275 -16.86 7.31 -37.56
C SER A 275 -16.43 7.75 -36.17
N GLY A 276 -15.91 6.83 -35.35
CA GLY A 276 -15.42 7.12 -34.01
C GLY A 276 -15.46 5.88 -33.11
N TRP A 277 -14.63 5.90 -32.07
CA TRP A 277 -14.50 4.84 -31.07
C TRP A 277 -15.14 5.28 -29.75
N ASP A 278 -15.71 4.35 -29.00
CA ASP A 278 -16.09 4.61 -27.61
C ASP A 278 -14.85 4.61 -26.71
N ILE A 279 -14.19 5.77 -26.61
CA ILE A 279 -12.98 5.94 -25.80
C ILE A 279 -13.20 5.74 -24.29
N GLN A 280 -14.44 5.67 -23.82
CA GLN A 280 -14.76 5.38 -22.42
C GLN A 280 -14.90 3.87 -22.17
N HIS A 281 -14.90 3.06 -23.24
CA HIS A 281 -15.03 1.63 -23.13
C HIS A 281 -13.86 1.03 -22.31
N PRO A 282 -14.11 0.13 -21.33
CA PRO A 282 -13.06 -0.42 -20.48
C PRO A 282 -11.89 -1.08 -21.24
N LEU A 283 -12.16 -1.67 -22.42
CA LEU A 283 -11.11 -2.26 -23.27
C LEU A 283 -10.19 -1.25 -23.96
N LEU A 284 -10.61 0.01 -24.07
CA LEU A 284 -9.83 1.07 -24.71
C LEU A 284 -9.09 1.95 -23.69
N GLN A 285 -9.13 1.60 -22.39
CA GLN A 285 -8.31 2.27 -21.39
C GLN A 285 -6.83 2.14 -21.74
N PHE A 286 -6.14 3.29 -21.82
CA PHE A 286 -4.73 3.40 -22.17
C PHE A 286 -4.37 2.98 -23.61
N VAL A 287 -5.37 2.77 -24.49
CA VAL A 287 -5.16 2.47 -25.91
C VAL A 287 -5.38 3.73 -26.75
N SER A 288 -4.38 4.12 -27.54
CA SER A 288 -4.50 5.20 -28.53
C SER A 288 -4.81 4.62 -29.91
N LEU A 289 -5.92 5.04 -30.51
CA LEU A 289 -6.36 4.60 -31.84
C LEU A 289 -6.18 5.67 -32.92
N ASN A 290 -5.52 6.80 -32.61
CA ASN A 290 -5.37 7.93 -33.53
C ASN A 290 -4.67 7.58 -34.85
N ASP A 291 -3.75 6.61 -34.80
CA ASP A 291 -2.97 6.16 -35.96
C ASP A 291 -3.47 4.82 -36.53
N LEU A 292 -4.61 4.31 -36.04
CA LEU A 292 -5.20 3.06 -36.53
C LEU A 292 -5.74 3.25 -37.94
N ARG A 293 -5.26 2.42 -38.86
CA ARG A 293 -5.80 2.29 -40.22
C ARG A 293 -6.45 0.93 -40.38
N VAL A 294 -7.72 0.93 -40.77
CA VAL A 294 -8.48 -0.29 -41.04
C VAL A 294 -8.57 -0.48 -42.55
N ASP A 295 -7.78 -1.40 -43.08
CA ASP A 295 -7.81 -1.72 -44.52
C ASP A 295 -9.01 -2.60 -44.88
N ARG A 296 -9.49 -3.40 -43.92
CA ARG A 296 -10.61 -4.33 -44.10
C ARG A 296 -11.30 -4.58 -42.76
N ALA A 297 -12.62 -4.60 -42.77
CA ALA A 297 -13.43 -5.01 -41.62
C ALA A 297 -14.48 -6.05 -42.03
N VAL A 298 -14.98 -6.79 -41.05
CA VAL A 298 -16.07 -7.72 -41.22
C VAL A 298 -17.26 -7.23 -40.41
N ARG A 299 -18.40 -7.04 -41.08
CA ARG A 299 -19.67 -6.82 -40.43
C ARG A 299 -20.24 -8.19 -40.05
N ILE A 300 -20.36 -8.43 -38.75
CA ILE A 300 -20.92 -9.67 -38.20
C ILE A 300 -22.40 -9.49 -37.85
N ALA A 301 -23.15 -10.59 -37.84
CA ALA A 301 -24.45 -10.62 -37.22
C ALA A 301 -24.30 -10.43 -35.71
N LEU A 302 -25.19 -9.65 -35.09
CA LEU A 302 -25.26 -9.63 -33.62
C LEU A 302 -25.94 -10.93 -33.18
N PRO A 303 -25.42 -11.65 -32.18
CA PRO A 303 -26.06 -12.85 -31.65
C PRO A 303 -27.46 -12.52 -31.11
N ASP A 304 -28.41 -13.45 -31.23
CA ASP A 304 -29.77 -13.30 -30.70
C ASP A 304 -29.71 -13.13 -29.17
N MET A 305 -30.02 -11.92 -28.71
CA MET A 305 -29.79 -11.46 -27.34
C MET A 305 -30.78 -12.08 -26.34
N SER A 306 -30.37 -13.16 -25.66
CA SER A 306 -31.03 -13.56 -24.40
C SER A 306 -30.11 -13.79 -23.20
N ASN A 307 -28.79 -13.71 -23.35
CA ASN A 307 -27.87 -13.62 -22.23
C ASN A 307 -26.53 -13.08 -22.75
N GLU A 308 -25.91 -12.20 -21.95
CA GLU A 308 -24.57 -11.65 -22.11
C GLU A 308 -24.46 -10.27 -22.79
N LEU A 309 -23.80 -9.39 -22.05
CA LEU A 309 -23.54 -7.99 -22.33
C LEU A 309 -22.60 -7.86 -23.53
N MET A 310 -23.15 -7.65 -24.72
CA MET A 310 -22.38 -7.14 -25.85
C MET A 310 -22.63 -5.62 -25.95
N GLN A 311 -21.67 -4.81 -25.52
CA GLN A 311 -21.59 -3.41 -25.94
C GLN A 311 -20.86 -3.37 -27.29
N SER A 312 -21.63 -3.39 -28.39
CA SER A 312 -21.13 -2.96 -29.68
C SER A 312 -21.49 -1.48 -29.87
N SER A 313 -20.52 -0.60 -29.80
CA SER A 313 -20.69 0.81 -30.17
C SER A 313 -19.83 1.14 -31.38
N GLU A 314 -20.06 0.47 -32.50
CA GLU A 314 -19.55 0.93 -33.80
C GLU A 314 -20.60 0.73 -34.89
N ILE A 315 -20.99 1.84 -35.49
CA ILE A 315 -21.85 1.90 -36.67
C ILE A 315 -20.91 2.01 -37.86
N PHE A 316 -20.53 0.88 -38.44
CA PHE A 316 -19.89 0.87 -39.75
C PHE A 316 -20.96 1.15 -40.81
N SER A 317 -20.79 2.22 -41.58
CA SER A 317 -21.60 2.55 -42.76
C SER A 317 -20.86 2.23 -44.05
#